data_AF-G9KJA7-F1
#
_entry.id   AF-G9KJA7-F1
#
_cell.length_a   1.000
_cell.length_b   1.000
_cell.length_c   1.000
_cell.angle_alpha   90.00
_cell.angle_beta   90.00
_cell.angle_gamma   90.00
#
_symmetry.space_group_name_H-M   'P 1'
#
loop_
_entity.id
_entity.type
_entity.pdbx_description
1 polymer ?
#
loop_
_entity_poly.entity_id
_entity_poly.type
_entity_poly.pdbx_seq_one_letter_code
_entity_poly.pdbx_strand_id
1 'polypeptide(L)'
;DNHGNSVHLGIFFMGIFVRNRIGRQAVIYRWNDIGNITHNKSTILVELINKEETALFHTDDIENAKYISRLFATRHKFYKQNKICTEQSNSPPPIRRQPTWSRSSLPRQQPYILPPMHVQCGEHYSET
;
A
#
# COMPACT_ATOMS: atom_id res chain seq x y z
N ASP A 1 1.97 -26.01 -5.41
CA ASP A 1 1.91 -25.59 -6.84
C ASP A 1 1.88 -26.86 -7.69
N ASN A 2 2.04 -26.75 -9.02
CA ASN A 2 2.09 -27.92 -9.92
C ASN A 2 3.38 -28.76 -9.77
N HIS A 3 4.38 -28.26 -9.03
CA HIS A 3 5.64 -28.96 -8.75
C HIS A 3 5.66 -29.63 -7.37
N GLY A 4 4.52 -29.64 -6.66
CA GLY A 4 4.41 -30.21 -5.31
C GLY A 4 4.95 -29.32 -4.20
N ASN A 5 5.35 -28.06 -4.49
CA ASN A 5 5.82 -27.15 -3.45
C ASN A 5 4.66 -26.55 -2.68
N SER A 6 4.84 -26.38 -1.37
CA SER A 6 3.90 -25.62 -0.54
C SER A 6 4.06 -24.12 -0.83
N VAL A 7 2.94 -23.47 -1.13
CA VAL A 7 2.87 -22.06 -1.49
C VAL A 7 1.77 -21.35 -0.70
N HIS A 8 1.94 -20.05 -0.49
CA HIS A 8 0.90 -19.16 -0.01
C HIS A 8 0.31 -18.41 -1.19
N LEU A 9 -1.01 -18.48 -1.34
CA LEU A 9 -1.79 -17.72 -2.31
C LEU A 9 -2.49 -16.57 -1.59
N GLY A 10 -2.24 -15.34 -2.02
CA GLY A 10 -2.88 -14.15 -1.49
C GLY A 10 -3.61 -13.36 -2.57
N ILE A 11 -4.73 -12.76 -2.20
CA ILE A 11 -5.53 -11.90 -3.07
C ILE A 11 -5.50 -10.48 -2.49
N PHE A 12 -5.13 -9.50 -3.32
CA PHE A 12 -5.02 -8.10 -2.93
C PHE A 12 -5.68 -7.18 -3.97
N PHE A 13 -5.76 -5.89 -3.68
CA PHE A 13 -6.59 -5.00 -4.49
C PHE A 13 -6.12 -4.85 -5.95
N MET A 14 -4.83 -5.09 -6.26
CA MET A 14 -4.28 -5.01 -7.64
C MET A 14 -4.07 -6.38 -8.33
N GLY A 15 -4.26 -7.49 -7.63
CA GLY A 15 -4.09 -8.81 -8.24
C GLY A 15 -4.07 -9.95 -7.23
N ILE A 16 -3.34 -11.00 -7.59
CA ILE A 16 -3.00 -12.11 -6.69
C ILE A 16 -1.48 -12.24 -6.60
N PHE A 17 -0.99 -12.78 -5.48
CA PHE A 17 0.42 -13.11 -5.33
C PHE A 17 0.58 -14.55 -4.85
N VAL A 18 1.66 -15.17 -5.29
CA VAL A 18 2.04 -16.54 -4.92
C VAL A 18 3.42 -16.51 -4.33
N ARG A 19 3.57 -17.00 -3.11
CA ARG A 19 4.85 -17.03 -2.39
C ARG A 19 5.20 -18.44 -1.95
N ASN A 20 6.37 -18.93 -2.33
CA ASN A 20 6.88 -20.20 -1.83
C ASN A 20 7.28 -20.07 -0.35
N ARG A 21 7.04 -21.12 0.46
CA ARG A 21 7.47 -21.19 1.88
C ARG A 21 8.98 -21.00 2.07
N ILE A 22 9.79 -21.33 1.07
CA ILE A 22 11.27 -21.23 1.12
C ILE A 22 11.76 -19.77 1.01
N GLY A 23 10.87 -18.77 1.05
CA GLY A 23 11.26 -17.36 1.08
C GLY A 23 11.69 -16.78 -0.27
N ARG A 24 11.54 -17.53 -1.38
CA ARG A 24 11.74 -16.99 -2.74
C ARG A 24 10.78 -15.82 -3.02
N GLN A 25 11.18 -14.99 -4.00
CA GLN A 25 10.40 -13.85 -4.47
C GLN A 25 8.97 -14.26 -4.81
N ALA A 26 7.99 -13.45 -4.38
CA ALA A 26 6.59 -13.69 -4.69
C ALA A 26 6.33 -13.36 -6.17
N VAL A 27 5.61 -14.25 -6.85
CA VAL A 27 5.11 -13.98 -8.20
C VAL A 27 3.80 -13.23 -8.08
N ILE A 28 3.66 -12.11 -8.80
CA ILE A 28 2.47 -11.27 -8.79
C ILE A 28 1.78 -11.39 -10.14
N TYR A 29 0.50 -11.75 -10.12
CA TYR A 29 -0.37 -11.70 -11.28
C TYR A 29 -1.35 -10.54 -11.10
N ARG A 30 -1.24 -9.51 -11.93
CA ARG A 30 -2.13 -8.35 -11.86
C ARG A 30 -3.48 -8.68 -12.46
N TRP A 31 -4.54 -8.02 -12.00
CA TRP A 31 -5.88 -8.23 -12.56
C TRP A 31 -5.95 -8.04 -14.08
N ASN A 32 -5.20 -7.08 -14.63
CA ASN A 32 -5.14 -6.85 -16.08
C ASN A 32 -4.47 -7.99 -16.87
N ASP A 33 -3.70 -8.85 -16.21
CA ASP A 33 -2.97 -9.96 -16.84
C ASP A 33 -3.72 -11.30 -16.68
N ILE A 34 -4.79 -11.35 -15.86
CA ILE A 34 -5.57 -12.56 -15.55
C ILE A 34 -6.86 -12.58 -16.36
N GLY A 35 -7.06 -13.66 -17.13
CA GLY A 35 -8.27 -13.88 -17.91
C GLY A 35 -9.37 -14.48 -17.05
N ASN A 36 -9.08 -15.62 -16.43
CA ASN A 36 -10.08 -16.42 -15.75
C ASN A 36 -9.47 -17.20 -14.58
N ILE A 37 -10.26 -17.45 -13.54
CA ILE A 37 -9.91 -18.40 -12.48
C ILE A 37 -11.08 -19.35 -12.27
N THR A 38 -10.79 -20.64 -12.42
CA THR A 38 -11.74 -21.73 -12.22
C THR A 38 -11.25 -22.67 -11.14
N HIS A 39 -12.16 -23.47 -10.60
CA HIS A 39 -11.81 -24.56 -9.71
C HIS A 39 -12.32 -25.89 -10.28
N ASN A 40 -11.59 -26.96 -10.00
CA ASN A 40 -11.98 -28.33 -10.31
C ASN A 40 -11.59 -29.21 -9.12
N LYS A 41 -12.57 -29.78 -8.42
CA LYS A 41 -12.35 -30.45 -7.13
C LYS A 41 -11.55 -29.53 -6.19
N SER A 42 -10.46 -30.01 -5.59
CA SER A 42 -9.55 -29.25 -4.73
C SER A 42 -8.42 -28.56 -5.51
N THR A 43 -8.66 -28.20 -6.77
CA THR A 43 -7.66 -27.54 -7.63
C THR A 43 -8.17 -26.19 -8.09
N ILE A 44 -7.28 -25.20 -8.15
CA ILE A 44 -7.50 -23.87 -8.69
C ILE A 44 -6.63 -23.69 -9.94
N LEU A 45 -7.26 -23.27 -11.02
CA LEU A 45 -6.61 -22.95 -12.28
C LEU A 45 -6.71 -21.44 -12.55
N VAL A 46 -5.57 -20.81 -12.83
CA VAL A 46 -5.48 -19.40 -13.20
C VAL A 46 -4.99 -19.30 -14.64
N GLU A 47 -5.84 -18.74 -15.50
CA GLU A 47 -5.57 -18.52 -16.92
C GLU A 47 -5.15 -17.06 -17.13
N LEU A 48 -3.98 -16.84 -17.73
CA LEU A 48 -3.48 -15.50 -18.07
C LEU A 48 -3.97 -15.09 -19.47
N ILE A 49 -4.16 -13.79 -19.69
CA ILE A 49 -4.73 -13.28 -20.96
C ILE A 49 -3.71 -13.40 -22.11
N ASN A 50 -2.45 -13.05 -21.83
CA ASN A 50 -1.43 -12.81 -22.86
C ASN A 50 -0.45 -13.97 -23.04
N LYS A 51 -0.57 -15.01 -22.21
CA LYS A 51 0.32 -16.15 -22.20
C LYS A 51 -0.60 -17.35 -22.11
N GLU A 52 -0.44 -18.35 -22.99
CA GLU A 52 -1.02 -19.69 -22.81
C GLU A 52 -0.52 -20.39 -21.52
N GLU A 53 0.17 -19.65 -20.66
CA GLU A 53 0.62 -20.04 -19.34
C GLU A 53 -0.57 -20.07 -18.38
N THR A 54 -0.75 -21.24 -17.79
CA THR A 54 -1.71 -21.46 -16.71
C THR A 54 -0.97 -21.74 -15.41
N ALA A 55 -1.46 -21.16 -14.31
CA ALA A 55 -0.94 -21.47 -12.98
C ALA A 55 -1.94 -22.38 -12.24
N LEU A 56 -1.44 -23.52 -11.77
CA LEU A 56 -2.26 -24.56 -11.13
C LEU A 56 -1.85 -24.73 -9.66
N PHE A 57 -2.86 -24.70 -8.78
CA PHE A 57 -2.70 -24.79 -7.34
C PHE A 57 -3.61 -25.87 -6.76
N HIS A 58 -3.04 -26.71 -5.91
CA HIS A 58 -3.80 -27.69 -5.13
C HIS A 58 -4.12 -27.10 -3.76
N THR A 59 -5.35 -27.26 -3.33
CA THR A 59 -5.86 -26.91 -2.00
C THR A 59 -6.12 -28.18 -1.19
N ASP A 60 -6.30 -28.03 0.11
CA ASP A 60 -6.52 -29.17 1.01
C ASP A 60 -7.85 -29.89 0.74
N ASP A 61 -8.87 -29.12 0.34
CA ASP A 61 -10.23 -29.61 0.10
C ASP A 61 -10.95 -28.78 -0.98
N ILE A 62 -12.16 -29.23 -1.35
CA ILE A 62 -12.98 -28.64 -2.42
C ILE A 62 -13.62 -27.32 -1.94
N GLU A 63 -13.98 -27.24 -0.65
CA GLU A 63 -14.57 -26.06 -0.03
C GLU A 63 -13.62 -24.86 -0.09
N ASN A 64 -12.34 -25.09 0.18
CA ASN A 64 -11.26 -24.12 0.06
C ASN A 64 -11.08 -23.65 -1.39
N ALA A 65 -11.09 -24.56 -2.36
CA ALA A 65 -11.04 -24.19 -3.77
C ALA A 65 -12.24 -23.31 -4.18
N LYS A 66 -13.46 -23.71 -3.78
CA LYS A 66 -14.69 -22.92 -4.02
C LYS A 66 -14.60 -21.54 -3.37
N TYR A 67 -14.10 -21.45 -2.14
CA TYR A 67 -13.93 -20.19 -1.42
C TYR A 67 -12.98 -19.25 -2.17
N ILE A 68 -11.80 -19.74 -2.57
CA ILE A 68 -10.80 -18.95 -3.29
C ILE A 68 -11.37 -18.45 -4.63
N SER A 69 -12.04 -19.32 -5.39
CA SER A 69 -12.66 -18.97 -6.67
C SER A 69 -13.71 -17.86 -6.51
N ARG A 70 -14.56 -17.94 -5.47
CA ARG A 70 -15.54 -16.87 -5.16
C ARG A 70 -14.87 -15.58 -4.74
N LEU A 71 -13.87 -15.64 -3.86
CA LEU A 71 -13.12 -14.47 -3.39
C LEU A 71 -12.45 -13.75 -4.56
N PHE A 72 -11.83 -14.50 -5.48
CA PHE A 72 -11.27 -13.96 -6.71
C PHE A 72 -12.34 -13.25 -7.54
N ALA A 73 -13.48 -13.90 -7.81
CA ALA A 73 -14.55 -13.33 -8.63
C ALA A 73 -15.06 -12.00 -8.04
N THR A 74 -15.26 -11.94 -6.73
CA THR A 74 -15.68 -10.72 -6.03
C THR A 74 -14.64 -9.60 -6.15
N ARG A 75 -13.36 -9.90 -5.92
CA ARG A 75 -12.28 -8.91 -5.98
C ARG A 75 -12.00 -8.43 -7.41
N HIS A 76 -12.05 -9.33 -8.38
CA HIS A 76 -11.88 -8.98 -9.78
C HIS A 76 -13.05 -8.13 -10.30
N LYS A 77 -14.29 -8.45 -9.91
CA LYS A 77 -15.47 -7.61 -10.21
C LYS A 77 -15.31 -6.21 -9.63
N PHE A 78 -14.90 -6.12 -8.36
CA PHE A 78 -14.61 -4.83 -7.72
C PHE A 78 -13.54 -4.06 -8.49
N TYR A 79 -12.44 -4.70 -8.88
CA TYR A 79 -11.39 -4.07 -9.68
C TYR A 79 -11.92 -3.52 -11.00
N LYS A 80 -12.68 -4.31 -11.77
CA LYS A 80 -13.27 -3.89 -13.06
C LYS A 80 -14.24 -2.71 -12.92
N GLN A 81 -14.94 -2.60 -11.80
CA GLN A 81 -15.85 -1.48 -11.53
C GLN A 81 -15.12 -0.21 -11.11
N ASN A 82 -13.93 -0.31 -10.53
CA ASN A 82 -13.21 0.80 -9.89
C ASN A 82 -11.92 1.19 -10.62
N LYS A 83 -11.76 0.85 -11.92
CA LYS A 83 -10.48 0.97 -12.66
C LYS A 83 -9.83 2.36 -12.60
N ILE A 84 -10.59 3.41 -12.30
CA ILE A 84 -10.11 4.79 -12.08
C ILE A 84 -9.05 4.87 -10.96
N CYS A 85 -9.10 4.02 -9.94
CA CYS A 85 -8.16 4.08 -8.80
C CYS A 85 -6.85 3.30 -9.01
N THR A 86 -6.63 2.71 -10.18
CA THR A 86 -5.60 1.67 -10.36
C THR A 86 -4.64 1.92 -11.52
N GLU A 87 -5.02 2.78 -12.47
CA GLU A 87 -4.10 3.26 -13.48
C GLU A 87 -3.27 4.38 -12.87
N GLN A 88 -1.95 4.18 -12.78
CA GLN A 88 -1.06 5.33 -12.59
C GLN A 88 -1.28 6.24 -13.79
N SER A 89 -1.80 7.44 -13.54
CA SER A 89 -1.90 8.45 -14.59
C SER A 89 -0.54 8.59 -15.26
N ASN A 90 -0.48 8.40 -16.57
CA ASN A 90 0.74 8.67 -17.36
C ASN A 90 1.09 10.17 -17.38
N SER A 91 0.28 11.01 -16.73
CA SER A 91 0.64 12.40 -16.49
C SER A 91 1.86 12.46 -15.58
N PRO A 92 2.83 13.35 -15.84
CA PRO A 92 3.89 13.62 -14.88
C PRO A 92 3.27 13.94 -13.52
N PRO A 93 3.91 13.54 -12.40
CA PRO A 93 3.39 13.81 -11.07
C PRO A 93 3.07 15.30 -10.98
N PRO A 94 1.89 15.68 -10.44
CA PRO A 94 1.51 17.07 -10.36
C PRO A 94 2.64 17.81 -9.63
N ILE A 95 3.23 18.79 -10.31
CA ILE A 95 4.24 19.67 -9.73
C ILE A 95 3.66 20.14 -8.41
N ARG A 96 4.34 19.82 -7.30
CA ARG A 96 3.95 20.19 -5.94
C ARG A 96 3.93 21.71 -5.87
N ARG A 97 2.83 22.33 -6.31
CA ARG A 97 2.60 23.75 -6.08
C ARG A 97 2.58 23.90 -4.58
N GLN A 98 3.45 24.75 -4.05
CA GLN A 98 3.37 25.15 -2.64
C GLN A 98 1.90 25.41 -2.33
N PRO A 99 1.36 24.88 -1.21
CA PRO A 99 0.04 25.26 -0.79
C PRO A 99 0.04 26.78 -0.67
N THR A 100 -0.67 27.48 -1.55
CA THR A 100 -0.98 28.91 -1.40
C THR A 100 -2.06 29.07 -0.34
N TRP A 101 -1.99 28.28 0.74
CA TRP A 101 -2.60 28.66 2.01
C TRP A 101 -1.78 29.84 2.49
N SER A 102 -2.08 30.99 1.90
CA SER A 102 -1.72 32.29 2.42
C SER A 102 -2.07 32.23 3.89
N ARG A 103 -1.03 32.14 4.71
CA ARG A 103 -1.06 32.38 6.15
C ARG A 103 -1.95 33.60 6.35
N SER A 104 -3.21 33.40 6.70
CA SER A 104 -3.86 34.27 7.66
C SER A 104 -3.05 34.07 8.94
N SER A 105 -1.95 34.81 9.02
CA SER A 105 -1.13 34.89 10.21
C SER A 105 -2.04 35.42 11.30
N LEU A 106 -2.52 34.53 12.17
CA LEU A 106 -2.96 34.91 13.50
C LEU A 106 -1.83 35.76 14.11
N PRO A 107 -2.13 36.95 14.66
CA PRO A 107 -1.11 37.80 15.23
C PRO A 107 -0.39 37.01 16.33
N ARG A 108 0.92 36.86 16.17
CA ARG A 108 1.80 36.23 17.15
C ARG A 108 1.66 37.06 18.43
N GLN A 109 1.12 36.47 19.50
CA GLN A 109 1.16 37.07 20.84
C GLN A 109 2.62 37.41 21.16
N GLN A 110 2.91 38.69 21.38
CA GLN A 110 4.23 39.11 21.79
C GLN A 110 4.47 38.62 23.22
N PRO A 111 5.59 37.93 23.52
CA PRO A 111 5.95 37.66 24.90
C PRO A 111 6.21 39.00 25.59
N TYR A 112 5.52 39.25 26.70
CA TYR A 112 5.70 40.42 27.54
C TYR A 112 7.09 40.33 28.19
N ILE A 113 8.07 41.06 27.66
CA ILE A 113 9.43 41.12 28.23
C ILE A 113 9.39 42.17 29.34
N LEU A 114 9.49 41.74 30.59
CA LEU A 114 9.72 42.64 31.72
C LEU A 114 11.13 43.24 31.62
N PRO A 115 11.31 44.56 31.78
CA PRO A 115 12.64 45.16 31.76
C PRO A 115 13.47 44.71 32.97
N PRO A 116 14.79 44.49 32.83
CA PRO A 116 15.65 44.10 33.94
C PRO A 116 15.77 45.22 34.97
N MET A 117 15.66 44.88 36.26
CA MET A 117 15.99 45.78 37.37
C MET A 117 17.48 46.08 37.36
N HIS A 118 17.85 47.35 37.19
CA HIS A 118 19.23 47.80 37.20
C HIS A 118 19.75 47.79 38.65
N VAL A 119 20.53 46.79 39.03
CA VAL A 119 21.28 46.79 40.29
C VAL A 119 22.60 47.51 40.04
N GLN A 120 22.70 48.73 40.56
CA GLN A 120 23.86 49.61 40.38
C GLN A 120 24.99 49.15 41.32
N CYS A 121 25.83 48.24 40.84
CA CYS A 121 27.06 47.86 41.55
C CYS A 121 28.14 48.88 41.22
N GLY A 122 28.26 49.91 42.05
CA GLY A 122 29.41 50.82 42.06
C GLY A 122 30.42 50.31 43.07
N GLU A 123 31.57 49.84 42.59
CA GLU A 123 32.76 49.63 43.41
C GLU A 123 33.24 50.98 43.94
N HIS A 124 33.48 51.12 45.24
CA HIS A 124 34.52 52.01 45.77
C HIS A 124 34.88 51.54 47.18
N TYR A 125 36.08 50.98 47.32
CA TYR A 125 36.74 50.74 48.60
C TYR A 125 37.01 52.08 49.29
N SER A 126 36.85 52.14 50.61
CA SER A 126 37.72 52.88 51.54
C SER A 126 37.42 52.49 52.98
N GLU A 127 38.45 51.95 53.60
CA GLU A 127 38.70 51.63 55.00
C GLU A 127 38.62 52.87 55.91
N THR A 128 37.97 52.74 57.07
CA THR A 128 38.46 53.04 58.46
C THR A 128 37.30 52.92 59.45
#